data_AF-A0A2K3P426-F1
#
_entry.id   AF-A0A2K3P426-F1
#
_cell.length_a   1.000
_cell.length_b   1.000
_cell.length_c   1.000
_cell.angle_alpha   90.00
_cell.angle_beta   90.00
_cell.angle_gamma   90.00
#
_symmetry.space_group_name_H-M   'P 1'
#
loop_
_entity.id
_entity.type
_entity.pdbx_description
1 polymer ?
#
loop_
_entity_poly.entity_id
_entity_poly.type
_entity_poly.pdbx_seq_one_letter_code
_entity_poly.pdbx_strand_id
1 'polypeptide(L)'
;VTSPGGNVVQDIKGTSGDKFQFKAPVHGMYKFCFHNPHSTPETVSFYIHVGHIPSEHDLAKDEHLDPINVKIAELREALESVTAEQKYLRARDARHRHTNESTHKRVIFYTVAEYLLLAAVSALQVIYIRRLFSKSVAYNRV
;
A
#
# COMPACT_ATOMS: atom_id res chain seq x y z
N VAL A 1 -18.82 9.60 3.87
CA VAL A 1 -18.78 10.71 4.85
C VAL A 1 -20.02 11.56 4.66
N THR A 2 -20.75 11.82 5.74
CA THR A 2 -22.00 12.59 5.72
C THR A 2 -21.87 13.81 6.62
N SER A 3 -22.37 14.96 6.15
CA SER A 3 -22.37 16.22 6.88
C SER A 3 -23.48 16.25 7.95
N PRO A 4 -23.46 17.24 8.86
CA PRO A 4 -24.49 17.39 9.88
C PRO A 4 -25.90 17.54 9.30
N GLY A 5 -26.02 18.15 8.11
CA GLY A 5 -27.28 18.32 7.38
C GLY A 5 -27.73 17.08 6.60
N GLY A 6 -27.02 15.95 6.71
CA GLY A 6 -27.38 14.70 6.00
C GLY A 6 -26.84 14.60 4.58
N ASN A 7 -26.15 15.63 4.07
CA ASN A 7 -25.58 15.59 2.72
C ASN A 7 -24.34 14.70 2.68
N VAL A 8 -24.20 13.90 1.62
CA VAL A 8 -22.99 13.09 1.39
C VAL A 8 -21.86 14.02 0.93
N VAL A 9 -20.77 14.05 1.70
CA VAL A 9 -19.57 14.84 1.39
C VAL A 9 -18.61 14.03 0.53
N GLN A 10 -18.47 12.74 0.85
CA GLN A 10 -17.56 11.84 0.15
C GLN A 10 -18.15 10.42 0.14
N ASP A 11 -18.18 9.76 -1.01
CA ASP A 11 -18.56 8.36 -1.17
C ASP A 11 -17.52 7.66 -2.04
N ILE A 12 -16.94 6.58 -1.54
CA ILE A 12 -15.87 5.82 -2.20
C ILE A 12 -16.26 4.34 -2.14
N LYS A 13 -16.28 3.67 -3.30
CA LYS A 13 -16.72 2.28 -3.44
C LYS A 13 -15.62 1.43 -4.09
N GLY A 14 -15.52 0.17 -3.67
CA GLY A 14 -14.65 -0.83 -4.32
C GLY A 14 -13.15 -0.59 -4.14
N THR A 15 -12.73 0.23 -3.17
CA THR A 15 -11.31 0.45 -2.88
C THR A 15 -10.83 -0.38 -1.68
N SER A 16 -9.59 -0.88 -1.75
CA SER A 16 -8.91 -1.52 -0.62
C SER A 16 -8.27 -0.53 0.37
N GLY A 17 -8.25 0.76 0.03
CA GLY A 17 -7.73 1.85 0.86
C GLY A 17 -7.69 3.17 0.09
N ASP A 18 -7.99 4.28 0.76
CA ASP A 18 -7.94 5.62 0.17
C ASP A 18 -7.61 6.69 1.22
N LYS A 19 -7.06 7.82 0.77
CA LYS A 19 -6.76 9.01 1.59
C LYS A 19 -7.37 10.23 0.91
N PHE A 20 -8.25 10.93 1.60
CA PHE A 20 -8.87 12.16 1.11
C PHE A 20 -8.91 13.24 2.19
N GLN A 21 -9.05 14.48 1.77
CA GLN A 21 -9.19 15.65 2.62
C GLN A 21 -10.33 16.52 2.11
N PHE A 22 -11.11 17.11 3.01
CA PHE A 22 -12.17 18.05 2.66
C PHE A 22 -12.25 19.15 3.71
N LYS A 23 -12.65 20.36 3.27
CA LYS A 23 -13.01 21.44 4.19
C LYS A 23 -14.46 21.27 4.61
N ALA A 24 -14.74 21.34 5.92
CA ALA A 24 -16.08 21.23 6.45
C ALA A 24 -16.93 22.45 6.02
N PRO A 25 -17.97 22.29 5.17
CA PRO A 25 -18.77 23.43 4.71
C PRO A 25 -19.68 24.01 5.80
N VAL A 26 -20.07 23.19 6.77
CA VAL A 26 -20.99 23.57 7.85
C VAL A 26 -20.46 23.03 9.18
N HIS A 27 -20.61 23.81 10.24
CA HIS A 27 -20.29 23.38 11.60
C HIS A 27 -21.22 22.26 12.07
N GLY A 28 -20.66 21.27 12.77
CA GLY A 28 -21.42 20.19 13.40
C GLY A 28 -20.74 18.83 13.31
N MET A 29 -21.49 17.78 13.64
CA MET A 29 -21.00 16.39 13.64
C MET A 29 -20.99 15.76 12.25
N TYR A 30 -19.82 15.28 11.82
CA TYR A 30 -19.65 14.50 10.60
C TYR A 30 -19.67 13.00 10.91
N LYS A 31 -20.30 12.22 10.03
CA LYS A 31 -20.36 10.75 10.16
C LYS A 31 -19.45 10.08 9.14
N PHE A 32 -18.58 9.20 9.62
CA PHE A 32 -17.72 8.33 8.82
C PHE A 32 -18.26 6.91 8.90
N CYS A 33 -18.68 6.36 7.77
CA CYS A 33 -19.33 5.04 7.69
C CYS A 33 -18.51 4.12 6.79
N PHE A 34 -18.31 2.88 7.23
CA PHE A 34 -17.67 1.83 6.46
C PHE A 34 -18.71 0.74 6.22
N HIS A 35 -18.89 0.33 4.96
CA HIS A 35 -19.87 -0.67 4.57
C HIS A 35 -19.17 -1.85 3.91
N ASN A 36 -19.35 -3.04 4.48
CA ASN A 36 -18.89 -4.29 3.91
C ASN A 36 -20.09 -5.02 3.28
N PRO A 37 -20.18 -5.13 1.95
CA PRO A 37 -21.25 -5.85 1.29
C PRO A 37 -21.09 -7.38 1.37
N HIS A 38 -19.92 -7.86 1.78
CA HIS A 38 -19.61 -9.29 1.89
C HIS A 38 -19.92 -9.82 3.30
N SER A 39 -20.23 -11.12 3.38
CA SER A 39 -20.50 -11.81 4.65
C SER A 39 -19.24 -12.13 5.45
N THR A 40 -18.06 -12.04 4.83
CA THR A 40 -16.77 -12.25 5.48
C THR A 40 -16.37 -11.01 6.30
N PRO A 41 -16.04 -11.15 7.60
CA PRO A 41 -15.55 -10.04 8.39
C PRO A 41 -14.30 -9.40 7.80
N GLU A 42 -14.29 -8.07 7.70
CA GLU A 42 -13.13 -7.29 7.26
C GLU A 42 -12.66 -6.34 8.36
N THR A 43 -11.34 -6.24 8.52
CA THR A 43 -10.71 -5.32 9.47
C THR A 43 -10.39 -4.00 8.77
N VAL A 44 -10.99 -2.91 9.24
CA VAL A 44 -10.73 -1.55 8.72
C VAL A 44 -9.79 -0.81 9.66
N SER A 45 -8.66 -0.35 9.14
CA SER A 45 -7.78 0.60 9.83
C SER A 45 -8.04 2.00 9.27
N PHE A 46 -8.44 2.93 10.13
CA PHE A 46 -8.73 4.31 9.75
C PHE A 46 -8.05 5.30 10.69
N TYR A 47 -7.74 6.48 10.16
CA TYR A 47 -7.19 7.59 10.91
C TYR A 47 -7.86 8.88 10.43
N ILE A 48 -8.40 9.66 11.36
CA ILE A 48 -9.09 10.91 11.07
C ILE A 48 -8.30 12.01 11.79
N HIS A 49 -7.85 12.99 11.03
CA HIS A 49 -7.22 14.19 11.55
C HIS A 49 -8.11 15.39 11.23
N VAL A 50 -8.37 16.20 12.25
CA VAL A 50 -9.11 17.45 12.12
C VAL A 50 -8.09 18.55 12.41
N GLY A 51 -7.67 19.26 11.36
CA GLY A 51 -6.77 20.41 11.52
C GLY A 51 -7.51 21.57 12.19
N HIS A 52 -6.78 22.37 12.97
CA HIS A 52 -7.29 23.66 13.43
C HIS A 52 -7.24 24.62 12.25
N ILE A 53 -8.38 24.93 11.65
CA ILE A 53 -8.51 26.15 10.86
C ILE A 53 -8.85 27.22 11.90
N PRO A 54 -7.90 28.09 12.32
CA PRO A 54 -8.27 29.18 13.21
C PRO A 54 -9.33 29.98 12.48
N SER A 55 -10.54 30.02 13.05
CA SER A 55 -11.57 30.89 12.52
C SER A 55 -11.07 32.32 12.72
N GLU A 56 -11.33 33.23 11.79
CA GLU A 56 -10.94 34.64 11.97
C GLU A 56 -11.48 35.24 13.29
N HIS A 57 -12.51 34.63 13.88
CA HIS A 57 -13.04 34.94 15.21
C HIS A 57 -12.15 34.52 16.39
N ASP A 58 -11.35 33.47 16.26
CA ASP A 58 -10.39 33.05 17.30
C ASP A 58 -9.13 33.93 17.26
N LEU A 59 -8.69 34.35 16.07
CA LEU A 59 -7.59 35.33 15.92
C LEU A 59 -7.91 36.68 16.58
N ALA A 60 -9.18 37.11 16.56
CA ALA A 60 -9.59 38.38 17.16
C ALA A 60 -9.68 38.36 18.69
N LYS A 61 -9.71 37.17 19.32
CA LYS A 61 -9.63 37.02 20.79
C LYS A 61 -8.19 36.80 21.27
N ASP A 62 -7.33 36.31 20.40
CA ASP A 62 -5.91 35.98 20.64
C ASP A 62 -4.95 37.09 20.17
N GLU A 63 -5.36 38.36 20.20
CA GLU A 63 -4.55 39.54 19.82
C GLU A 63 -3.27 39.71 20.70
N HIS A 64 -3.03 38.80 21.65
CA HIS A 64 -1.87 38.77 22.54
C HIS A 64 -1.17 37.41 22.61
N LEU A 65 -1.21 36.58 21.56
CA LEU A 65 -0.28 35.45 21.46
C LEU A 65 1.08 35.93 20.95
N ASP A 66 2.09 35.79 21.82
CA ASP A 66 3.50 35.99 21.51
C ASP A 66 3.84 35.21 20.21
N PRO A 67 4.38 35.84 19.14
CA PRO A 67 4.59 35.22 17.82
C PRO A 67 5.31 33.86 17.84
N ILE A 68 6.04 33.57 18.93
CA ILE A 68 6.68 32.28 19.17
C ILE A 68 5.67 31.14 19.37
N ASN A 69 4.55 31.37 20.05
CA ASN A 69 3.53 30.36 20.33
C ASN A 69 2.81 29.92 19.05
N VAL A 70 2.56 30.86 18.13
CA VAL A 70 1.99 30.57 16.80
C VAL A 70 2.93 29.66 16.01
N LYS A 71 4.24 29.93 16.03
CA LYS A 71 5.22 29.09 15.34
C LYS A 71 5.39 27.70 15.95
N ILE A 72 5.29 27.59 17.27
CA ILE A 72 5.30 26.29 17.96
C ILE A 72 4.05 25.47 17.58
N ALA A 73 2.88 26.11 17.50
CA ALA A 73 1.64 25.45 17.07
C ALA A 73 1.72 24.94 15.62
N GLU A 74 2.24 25.76 14.70
CA GLU A 74 2.46 25.41 13.30
C GLU A 74 3.39 24.19 13.15
N LEU A 75 4.52 24.17 13.87
CA LEU A 75 5.46 23.04 13.87
C LEU A 75 4.83 21.77 14.46
N ARG A 76 4.02 21.91 15.51
CA ARG A 76 3.32 20.77 16.11
C ARG A 76 2.32 20.16 15.14
N GLU A 77 1.53 20.97 14.44
CA GLU A 77 0.58 20.49 13.42
C GLU A 77 1.32 19.77 12.27
N ALA A 78 2.43 20.33 11.80
CA ALA A 78 3.26 19.69 10.78
C ALA A 78 3.81 18.33 11.24
N LEU A 79 4.28 18.22 12.49
CA LEU A 79 4.75 16.95 13.07
C LEU A 79 3.61 15.93 13.22
N GLU A 80 2.43 16.36 13.67
CA GLU A 80 1.25 15.49 13.76
C GLU A 80 0.87 14.93 12.38
N SER A 81 0.90 15.76 11.34
CA SER A 81 0.67 15.34 9.95
C SER A 81 1.69 14.28 9.47
N VAL A 82 2.99 14.51 9.71
CA VAL A 82 4.04 13.56 9.32
C VAL A 82 3.91 12.23 10.07
N THR A 83 3.65 12.26 11.37
CA THR A 83 3.49 11.03 12.17
C THR A 83 2.26 10.24 11.75
N ALA A 84 1.17 10.92 11.37
CA ALA A 84 -0.01 10.28 10.79
C ALA A 84 0.32 9.58 9.46
N GLU A 85 1.08 10.24 8.58
CA GLU A 85 1.50 9.67 7.31
C GLU A 85 2.40 8.43 7.50
N GLN A 86 3.36 8.50 8.43
CA GLN A 86 4.20 7.34 8.78
C GLN A 86 3.37 6.15 9.26
N LYS A 87 2.37 6.39 10.12
CA LYS A 87 1.44 5.34 10.58
C LYS A 87 0.67 4.72 9.42
N TYR A 88 0.16 5.54 8.50
CA TYR A 88 -0.52 5.07 7.29
C TYR A 88 0.41 4.20 6.41
N LEU A 89 1.62 4.69 6.12
CA LEU A 89 2.58 3.95 5.31
C LEU A 89 3.00 2.63 5.96
N ARG A 90 3.17 2.61 7.27
CA ARG A 90 3.49 1.38 8.03
C ARG A 90 2.36 0.36 7.98
N ALA A 91 1.12 0.79 8.13
CA ALA A 91 -0.05 -0.10 8.01
C ALA A 91 -0.17 -0.67 6.58
N ARG A 92 0.07 0.18 5.57
CA ARG A 92 0.08 -0.23 4.16
C ARG A 92 1.20 -1.23 3.86
N ASP A 93 2.42 -0.98 4.34
CA ASP A 93 3.56 -1.88 4.17
C ASP A 93 3.32 -3.24 4.83
N ALA A 94 2.81 -3.26 6.07
CA ALA A 94 2.47 -4.50 6.76
C ALA A 94 1.48 -5.36 5.96
N ARG A 95 0.48 -4.73 5.31
CA ARG A 95 -0.47 -5.43 4.43
C ARG A 95 0.20 -6.01 3.18
N HIS A 96 1.12 -5.29 2.56
CA HIS A 96 1.80 -5.76 1.34
C HIS A 96 2.92 -6.77 1.60
N ARG A 97 3.52 -6.75 2.80
CA ARG A 97 4.70 -7.57 3.13
C ARG A 97 4.44 -9.07 2.98
N HIS A 98 3.31 -9.58 3.46
CA HIS A 98 2.98 -11.01 3.37
C HIS A 98 2.80 -11.48 1.92
N THR A 99 2.12 -10.70 1.08
CA THR A 99 1.95 -11.00 -0.34
C THR A 99 3.27 -10.95 -1.08
N ASN A 100 4.11 -9.96 -0.77
CA ASN A 100 5.44 -9.84 -1.37
C ASN A 100 6.33 -11.04 -1.00
N GLU A 101 6.43 -11.38 0.29
CA GLU A 101 7.28 -12.47 0.75
C GLU A 101 6.89 -13.83 0.15
N SER A 102 5.59 -14.13 0.12
CA SER A 102 5.08 -15.38 -0.46
C SER A 102 5.29 -15.43 -1.98
N THR A 103 5.07 -14.32 -2.69
CA THR A 103 5.30 -14.22 -4.14
C THR A 103 6.79 -14.38 -4.44
N HIS A 104 7.64 -13.68 -3.72
CA HIS A 104 9.10 -13.72 -3.87
C HIS A 104 9.64 -15.16 -3.74
N LYS A 105 9.21 -15.90 -2.69
CA LYS A 105 9.62 -17.30 -2.49
C LYS A 105 9.19 -18.20 -3.64
N ARG A 106 7.95 -18.06 -4.12
CA ARG A 106 7.42 -18.85 -5.24
C ARG A 106 8.18 -18.57 -6.54
N VAL A 107 8.43 -17.30 -6.84
CA VAL A 107 9.18 -16.88 -8.03
C VAL A 107 10.59 -17.47 -8.02
N ILE A 108 11.33 -17.31 -6.91
CA ILE A 108 12.68 -17.89 -6.79
C ILE A 108 12.66 -19.40 -7.01
N PHE A 109 11.71 -20.11 -6.40
CA PHE A 109 11.60 -21.56 -6.55
C PHE A 109 11.41 -21.96 -8.03
N TYR A 110 10.47 -21.33 -8.73
CA TYR A 110 10.22 -21.64 -10.14
C TYR A 110 11.41 -21.27 -11.04
N THR A 111 12.06 -20.13 -10.80
CA THR A 111 13.24 -19.71 -11.55
C THR A 111 14.41 -20.67 -11.36
N VAL A 112 14.67 -21.15 -10.14
CA VAL A 112 15.73 -22.16 -9.90
C VAL A 112 15.40 -23.48 -10.60
N ALA A 113 14.15 -23.94 -10.50
CA ALA A 113 13.72 -25.16 -11.17
C ALA A 113 13.86 -25.07 -12.70
N GLU A 114 13.52 -23.92 -13.29
CA GLU A 114 13.68 -23.65 -14.72
C GLU A 114 15.15 -23.72 -15.15
N TYR A 115 16.06 -23.06 -14.42
CA TYR A 115 17.49 -23.13 -14.73
C TYR A 115 18.05 -24.55 -14.65
N LEU A 116 17.64 -25.33 -13.65
CA LEU A 116 18.03 -26.74 -13.52
C LEU A 116 17.51 -27.57 -14.70
N LEU A 117 16.27 -27.35 -15.13
CA LEU A 117 15.69 -28.03 -16.27
C LEU A 117 16.44 -27.68 -17.57
N LEU A 118 16.74 -26.40 -17.79
CA LEU A 118 17.51 -25.95 -18.95
C LEU A 118 18.90 -26.58 -18.99
N ALA A 119 19.60 -26.65 -17.84
CA ALA A 119 20.89 -27.31 -17.74
C ALA A 119 20.79 -28.82 -18.03
N ALA A 120 19.78 -29.50 -17.49
CA ALA A 120 19.56 -30.92 -17.73
C ALA A 120 19.26 -31.23 -19.21
N VAL A 121 18.39 -30.44 -19.85
CA VAL A 121 18.08 -30.57 -21.28
C VAL A 121 19.33 -30.32 -22.12
N SER A 122 20.11 -29.30 -21.80
CA SER A 122 21.36 -28.99 -22.51
C SER A 122 22.37 -30.14 -22.41
N ALA A 123 22.52 -30.74 -21.22
CA ALA A 123 23.38 -31.91 -21.03
C ALA A 123 22.88 -33.14 -21.81
N LEU A 124 21.57 -33.40 -21.78
CA LEU A 124 20.94 -34.49 -22.54
C LEU A 124 21.14 -34.32 -24.05
N GLN A 125 21.03 -33.09 -24.58
CA GLN A 125 21.29 -32.79 -25.98
C GLN A 125 22.72 -33.16 -26.38
N VAL A 126 23.73 -32.78 -25.59
CA VAL A 126 25.13 -33.12 -25.87
C VAL A 126 25.36 -34.62 -25.83
N ILE A 127 24.80 -35.33 -24.85
CA ILE A 127 24.91 -36.80 -24.74
C ILE A 127 24.25 -37.47 -25.95
N TYR A 128 23.07 -37.02 -26.35
CA TYR A 128 22.34 -37.56 -27.49
C TYR A 128 23.15 -37.43 -28.79
N ILE A 129 23.66 -36.23 -29.06
CA ILE A 129 24.52 -35.96 -30.23
C ILE A 129 25.74 -36.87 -30.20
N ARG A 130 26.48 -36.94 -29.08
CA ARG A 130 27.66 -37.82 -28.96
C ARG A 130 27.33 -39.29 -29.20
N ARG A 131 26.21 -39.80 -28.69
CA ARG A 131 25.77 -41.19 -28.92
C ARG A 131 25.38 -41.44 -30.37
N LEU A 132 24.71 -40.51 -31.03
CA LEU A 132 24.32 -40.64 -32.44
C LEU A 132 25.56 -40.76 -33.33
N PHE A 133 26.54 -39.87 -33.16
CA PHE A 133 27.77 -39.88 -33.95
C PHE A 133 28.70 -41.06 -33.59
N SER A 134 28.77 -41.48 -32.33
CA SER A 134 29.53 -42.67 -31.94
C SER A 134 28.97 -43.96 -32.56
N LYS A 135 27.63 -44.12 -32.62
CA LYS A 135 26.99 -45.27 -33.26
C LYS A 135 27.08 -45.21 -34.80
N SER A 136 26.92 -44.03 -35.40
CA SER A 136 27.04 -43.86 -36.85
C SER A 136 28.45 -44.13 -37.35
N VAL A 137 29.50 -43.74 -36.61
CA VAL A 137 30.89 -44.07 -36.94
C VAL A 137 31.16 -45.57 -36.82
N ALA A 138 30.53 -46.27 -35.87
CA ALA A 138 30.62 -47.72 -35.75
C ALA A 138 29.87 -48.46 -36.88
N TYR A 139 28.72 -47.95 -37.33
CA TYR A 139 27.96 -48.50 -38.47
C TYR A 139 28.70 -48.33 -39.81
N ASN A 140 29.37 -47.18 -40.02
CA ASN A 140 30.18 -46.94 -41.22
C ASN A 140 31.55 -47.65 -41.23
N ARG A 141 31.89 -48.44 -40.19
CA ARG A 141 33.16 -49.19 -40.10
C ARG A 141 32.98 -50.69 -40.34
N VAL A 142 31.84 -51.11 -40.87
CA VAL A 142 31.56 -52.48 -41.33
C VAL A 142 31.42 -52.48 -42.84
#